data_AF-U7P278-F1
#
_entry.id   AF-U7P278-F1
#
_cell.length_a   1.000
_cell.length_b   1.000
_cell.length_c   1.000
_cell.angle_alpha   90.00
_cell.angle_beta   90.00
_cell.angle_gamma   90.00
#
_symmetry.space_group_name_H-M   'P 1'
#
loop_
_entity.id
_entity.type
_entity.pdbx_description
1 polymer ?
#
loop_
_entity_poly.entity_id
_entity_poly.type
_entity_poly.pdbx_seq_one_letter_code
_entity_poly.pdbx_strand_id
1 'polypeptide(L)'
;MMINAATQIAPRAAVHQLDPHNLAIQWMFRHGHRLDRVAAIEGLTAYLMEATGASQRTAEVQAIQAYAETSSVSQLAHIDADATTAHVVVLRTLNGRAIAFTTDDLLHLLEQARGQGRARVVNAEPAALSQ
;
A
#
# COMPACT_ATOMS: atom_id res chain seq x y z
N MET A 1 48.27 -2.04 9.10
CA MET A 1 47.07 -1.20 9.28
C MET A 1 46.72 -0.62 7.92
N MET A 2 45.56 -0.95 7.35
CA MET A 2 44.70 -0.09 6.50
C MET A 2 43.54 -0.95 5.99
N ILE A 3 42.37 -0.73 6.59
CA ILE A 3 41.10 -1.36 6.25
C ILE A 3 40.51 -0.51 5.12
N ASN A 4 40.42 -1.06 3.91
CA ASN A 4 39.79 -0.36 2.80
C ASN A 4 38.27 -0.58 2.90
N ALA A 5 37.61 0.28 3.70
CA ALA A 5 36.16 0.32 3.77
C ALA A 5 35.64 0.94 2.47
N ALA A 6 35.45 0.10 1.45
CA ALA A 6 34.62 0.45 0.30
C ALA A 6 33.19 0.60 0.83
N THR A 7 32.85 1.83 1.23
CA THR A 7 31.49 2.24 1.54
C THR A 7 30.67 2.01 0.27
N GLN A 8 29.99 0.87 0.20
CA GLN A 8 28.93 0.64 -0.76
C GLN A 8 27.86 1.70 -0.48
N ILE A 9 27.88 2.77 -1.25
CA ILE A 9 26.78 3.74 -1.29
C ILE A 9 25.62 2.95 -1.86
N ALA A 10 24.74 2.45 -0.99
CA ALA A 10 23.50 1.82 -1.40
C ALA A 10 22.79 2.76 -2.38
N PRO A 11 22.28 2.27 -3.51
CA PRO A 11 21.57 3.11 -4.45
C PRO A 11 20.46 3.84 -3.69
N ARG A 12 20.48 5.18 -3.78
CA ARG A 12 19.44 6.04 -3.21
C ARG A 12 18.11 5.48 -3.69
N ALA A 13 17.25 5.07 -2.73
CA ALA A 13 15.93 4.56 -3.04
C ALA A 13 15.29 5.49 -4.07
N ALA A 14 14.90 4.94 -5.21
CA ALA A 14 14.28 5.72 -6.28
C ALA A 14 13.15 6.52 -5.62
N VAL A 15 13.19 7.85 -5.77
CA VAL A 15 12.10 8.69 -5.31
C VAL A 15 10.87 8.15 -6.03
N HIS A 16 9.91 7.63 -5.27
CA HIS A 16 8.68 7.07 -5.83
C HIS A 16 7.94 8.20 -6.55
N GLN A 17 8.17 8.31 -7.85
CA GLN A 17 7.61 9.36 -8.68
C GLN A 17 6.24 8.88 -9.13
N LEU A 18 5.20 9.53 -8.60
CA LEU A 18 3.83 9.25 -8.99
C LEU A 18 3.64 9.60 -10.47
N ASP A 19 2.95 8.74 -11.21
CA ASP A 19 2.56 9.01 -12.58
C ASP A 19 1.42 10.06 -12.60
N PRO A 20 1.67 11.28 -13.09
CA PRO A 20 0.65 12.32 -13.14
C PRO A 20 -0.49 12.00 -14.13
N HIS A 21 -0.30 11.06 -15.05
CA HIS A 21 -1.31 10.65 -16.02
C HIS A 21 -2.18 9.48 -15.52
N ASN A 22 -1.82 8.89 -14.37
CA ASN A 22 -2.63 7.84 -13.76
C ASN A 22 -3.92 8.42 -13.18
N LEU A 23 -5.05 8.02 -13.77
CA LEU A 23 -6.40 8.46 -13.39
C LEU A 23 -6.68 8.25 -11.89
N ALA A 24 -6.23 7.14 -11.32
CA ALA A 24 -6.44 6.81 -9.92
C ALA A 24 -5.67 7.74 -8.98
N ILE A 25 -4.43 8.08 -9.34
CA ILE A 25 -3.59 9.05 -8.62
C ILE A 25 -4.20 10.45 -8.68
N GLN A 26 -4.66 10.89 -9.86
CA GLN A 26 -5.33 12.20 -10.01
C GLN A 26 -6.58 12.30 -9.14
N TRP A 27 -7.40 11.25 -9.11
CA TRP A 27 -8.59 11.20 -8.26
C TRP A 27 -8.22 11.28 -6.77
N MET A 28 -7.20 10.53 -6.34
CA MET A 28 -6.76 10.50 -4.94
C MET A 28 -6.25 11.87 -4.47
N PHE A 29 -5.51 12.59 -5.31
CA PHE A 29 -5.11 13.97 -4.99
C PHE A 29 -6.33 14.91 -4.89
N ARG A 30 -7.28 14.81 -5.82
CA ARG A 30 -8.43 15.72 -5.90
C ARG A 30 -9.44 15.50 -4.77
N HIS A 31 -9.70 14.25 -4.42
CA HIS A 31 -10.79 13.85 -3.53
C HIS A 31 -10.32 13.14 -2.25
N GLY A 32 -9.29 12.29 -2.35
CA GLY A 32 -8.87 11.38 -1.29
C GLY A 32 -8.37 12.06 -0.01
N HIS A 33 -7.74 13.23 -0.10
CA HIS A 33 -7.20 13.95 1.08
C HIS A 33 -8.25 14.39 2.10
N ARG A 34 -9.55 14.40 1.74
CA ARG A 34 -10.67 14.75 2.63
C ARG A 34 -11.35 13.54 3.25
N LEU A 35 -10.97 12.33 2.84
CA LEU A 35 -11.63 11.09 3.19
C LEU A 35 -10.74 10.29 4.14
N ASP A 36 -11.36 9.48 4.99
CA ASP A 36 -10.61 8.43 5.67
C ASP A 36 -10.17 7.35 4.67
N ARG A 37 -9.27 6.46 5.10
CA ARG A 37 -8.69 5.41 4.25
C ARG A 37 -9.77 4.56 3.57
N VAL A 38 -10.81 4.15 4.30
CA VAL A 38 -11.81 3.22 3.78
C VAL A 38 -12.66 3.94 2.74
N ALA A 39 -13.19 5.11 3.10
CA ALA A 39 -13.99 5.93 2.20
C ALA A 39 -13.22 6.36 0.94
N ALA A 40 -11.92 6.64 1.05
CA ALA A 40 -11.07 6.98 -0.09
C ALA A 40 -10.93 5.80 -1.06
N ILE A 41 -10.69 4.59 -0.55
CA ILE A 41 -10.54 3.39 -1.39
C ILE A 41 -11.88 2.99 -2.01
N GLU A 42 -12.98 3.01 -1.25
CA GLU A 42 -14.32 2.70 -1.76
C GLU A 42 -14.76 3.70 -2.85
N GLY A 43 -14.60 5.00 -2.60
CA GLY A 43 -14.92 6.04 -3.56
C GLY A 43 -14.10 5.95 -4.85
N LEU A 44 -12.80 5.66 -4.72
CA LEU A 44 -11.93 5.44 -5.89
C LEU A 44 -12.31 4.16 -6.63
N THR A 45 -12.67 3.09 -5.93
CA THR A 45 -13.11 1.83 -6.54
C THR A 45 -14.34 2.07 -7.41
N ALA A 46 -15.36 2.74 -6.87
CA ALA A 46 -16.58 3.07 -7.60
C ALA A 46 -16.28 3.93 -8.85
N TYR A 47 -15.42 4.94 -8.69
CA TYR A 47 -14.99 5.80 -9.79
C TYR A 47 -14.25 5.02 -10.90
N LEU A 48 -13.33 4.11 -10.54
CA LEU A 48 -12.57 3.33 -11.53
C LEU A 48 -13.48 2.34 -12.28
N MET A 49 -14.47 1.74 -11.60
CA MET A 49 -15.47 0.90 -12.26
C MET A 49 -16.23 1.68 -13.34
N GLU A 50 -16.70 2.89 -13.00
CA GLU A 50 -17.44 3.74 -13.94
C GLU A 50 -16.54 4.25 -15.09
N ALA A 51 -15.34 4.73 -14.78
CA ALA A 51 -14.47 5.37 -15.75
C ALA A 51 -13.76 4.41 -16.70
N THR A 52 -13.53 3.16 -16.28
CA THR A 52 -12.72 2.19 -17.05
C THR A 52 -13.48 0.93 -17.45
N GLY A 53 -14.67 0.68 -16.88
CA GLY A 53 -15.41 -0.56 -17.08
C GLY A 53 -14.76 -1.78 -16.39
N ALA A 54 -13.77 -1.57 -15.51
CA ALA A 54 -13.11 -2.63 -14.78
C ALA A 54 -14.08 -3.34 -13.82
N SER A 55 -13.85 -4.64 -13.58
CA SER A 55 -14.55 -5.37 -12.53
C SER A 55 -14.24 -4.78 -11.16
N GLN A 56 -15.18 -4.89 -10.21
CA GLN A 56 -15.00 -4.38 -8.84
C GLN A 56 -13.70 -4.84 -8.20
N ARG A 57 -13.37 -6.13 -8.30
CA ARG A 57 -12.11 -6.68 -7.77
C ARG A 57 -10.88 -6.01 -8.36
N THR A 58 -10.88 -5.75 -9.67
CA THR A 58 -9.76 -5.11 -10.36
C THR A 58 -9.64 -3.65 -9.93
N ALA A 59 -10.76 -2.93 -9.93
CA ALA A 59 -10.84 -1.53 -9.51
C ALA A 59 -10.42 -1.35 -8.04
N GLU A 60 -10.78 -2.28 -7.16
CA GLU A 60 -10.42 -2.24 -5.74
C GLU A 60 -8.92 -2.40 -5.53
N VAL A 61 -8.29 -3.38 -6.21
CA VAL A 61 -6.83 -3.56 -6.14
C VAL A 61 -6.12 -2.30 -6.63
N GLN A 62 -6.58 -1.72 -7.75
CA GLN A 62 -6.03 -0.45 -8.26
C GLN A 62 -6.23 0.71 -7.28
N ALA A 63 -7.38 0.78 -6.62
CA ALA A 63 -7.66 1.80 -5.62
C ALA A 63 -6.74 1.68 -4.39
N ILE A 64 -6.52 0.45 -3.90
CA ILE A 64 -5.59 0.17 -2.79
C ILE A 64 -4.17 0.58 -3.19
N GLN A 65 -3.72 0.23 -4.40
CA GLN A 65 -2.40 0.60 -4.91
C GLN A 65 -2.25 2.12 -4.99
N ALA A 66 -3.19 2.82 -5.63
CA ALA A 66 -3.14 4.28 -5.76
C ALA A 66 -3.17 4.99 -4.39
N TYR A 67 -3.94 4.48 -3.42
CA TYR A 67 -3.92 4.99 -2.05
C TYR A 67 -2.55 4.79 -1.39
N ALA A 68 -1.96 3.59 -1.53
CA ALA A 68 -0.65 3.28 -0.98
C ALA A 68 0.45 4.17 -1.59
N GLU A 69 0.47 4.32 -2.91
CA GLU A 69 1.38 5.20 -3.63
C GLU A 69 1.26 6.64 -3.13
N THR A 70 0.04 7.19 -3.07
CA THR A 70 -0.19 8.58 -2.65
C THR A 70 0.18 8.81 -1.18
N SER A 71 -0.13 7.87 -0.29
CA SER A 71 0.21 8.00 1.14
C SER A 71 1.71 7.80 1.41
N SER A 72 2.39 6.98 0.59
CA SER A 72 3.81 6.68 0.71
C SER A 72 4.73 7.86 0.38
N VAL A 73 4.24 8.90 -0.32
CA VAL A 73 5.02 10.12 -0.62
C VAL A 73 5.60 10.75 0.65
N SER A 74 4.91 10.58 1.79
CA SER A 74 5.35 11.08 3.10
C SER A 74 6.21 10.10 3.90
N GLN A 75 6.38 8.86 3.43
CA GLN A 75 7.01 7.78 4.17
C GLN A 75 8.45 7.56 3.74
N LEU A 76 9.32 7.45 4.74
CA LEU A 76 10.74 7.19 4.53
C LEU A 76 11.08 5.69 4.60
N ALA A 77 10.14 4.88 5.08
CA ALA A 77 10.21 3.43 4.99
C ALA A 77 9.51 2.96 3.71
N HIS A 78 10.03 1.91 3.07
CA HIS A 78 9.46 1.34 1.85
C HIS A 78 9.54 -0.18 1.87
N ILE A 79 8.67 -0.83 1.11
CA ILE A 79 8.75 -2.27 0.85
C ILE A 79 9.86 -2.50 -0.19
N ASP A 80 10.83 -3.34 0.16
CA ASP A 80 11.81 -3.86 -0.79
C ASP A 80 11.16 -4.98 -1.60
N ALA A 81 10.72 -4.64 -2.81
CA ALA A 81 10.03 -5.56 -3.70
C ALA A 81 10.94 -6.71 -4.16
N ASP A 82 12.25 -6.47 -4.32
CA ASP A 82 13.21 -7.47 -4.77
C ASP A 82 13.51 -8.51 -3.68
N ALA A 83 13.41 -8.11 -2.40
CA ALA A 83 13.56 -9.01 -1.26
C ALA A 83 12.24 -9.62 -0.76
N THR A 84 11.10 -9.13 -1.26
CA THR A 84 9.76 -9.59 -0.89
C THR A 84 9.36 -10.82 -1.70
N THR A 85 8.67 -11.76 -1.07
CA THR A 85 8.09 -12.95 -1.73
C THR A 85 6.61 -13.09 -1.37
N ALA A 86 5.96 -14.13 -1.88
CA ALA A 86 4.59 -14.46 -1.50
C ALA A 86 4.40 -14.75 0.02
N HIS A 87 5.48 -15.05 0.75
CA HIS A 87 5.42 -15.48 2.16
C HIS A 87 6.12 -14.52 3.14
N VAL A 88 6.84 -13.53 2.62
CA VAL A 88 7.55 -12.54 3.45
C VAL A 88 7.57 -11.17 2.77
N VAL A 89 7.18 -10.14 3.51
CA VAL A 89 7.32 -8.73 3.12
C VAL A 89 8.52 -8.14 3.83
N VAL A 90 9.44 -7.55 3.06
CA VAL A 90 10.63 -6.90 3.61
C VAL A 90 10.44 -5.39 3.60
N LEU A 91 10.41 -4.78 4.78
CA LEU A 91 10.37 -3.33 4.97
C LEU A 91 11.79 -2.80 5.21
N ARG A 92 12.20 -1.78 4.45
CA ARG A 92 13.44 -1.02 4.70
C ARG A 92 13.12 0.28 5.39
N THR A 93 13.73 0.49 6.56
CA THR A 93 13.66 1.77 7.29
C THR A 93 14.78 2.71 6.87
N LEU A 94 14.69 3.98 7.29
CA LEU A 94 15.66 5.05 6.99
C LEU A 94 17.14 4.70 7.17
N ASN A 95 17.46 3.86 8.15
CA ASN A 95 18.82 3.44 8.45
C ASN A 95 19.31 2.26 7.58
N GLY A 96 18.53 1.86 6.56
CA GLY A 96 18.84 0.72 5.70
C GLY A 96 18.58 -0.65 6.34
N ARG A 97 18.08 -0.70 7.58
CA ARG A 97 17.75 -1.96 8.26
C ARG A 97 16.55 -2.62 7.59
N ALA A 98 16.72 -3.89 7.23
CA ALA A 98 15.64 -4.74 6.77
C ALA A 98 14.87 -5.30 7.97
N ILE A 99 13.55 -5.20 7.91
CA ILE A 99 12.61 -5.82 8.85
C ILE A 99 11.72 -6.74 8.03
N ALA A 100 11.66 -8.02 8.40
CA ALA A 100 10.83 -9.01 7.73
C ALA A 100 9.50 -9.17 8.48
N PHE A 101 8.41 -9.21 7.73
CA PHE A 101 7.09 -9.61 8.21
C PHE A 101 6.66 -10.85 7.41
N THR A 102 6.53 -11.98 8.10
CA THR A 102 5.96 -13.19 7.51
C THR A 102 4.45 -13.04 7.34
N THR A 103 3.81 -13.95 6.58
CA THR A 103 2.35 -13.98 6.49
C THR A 103 1.68 -14.06 7.86
N ASP A 104 2.23 -14.85 8.79
CA ASP A 104 1.68 -14.99 10.15
C ASP A 104 1.81 -13.68 10.94
N ASP A 105 2.94 -12.98 10.84
CA ASP A 105 3.12 -11.66 11.46
C ASP A 105 2.08 -10.65 10.93
N LEU A 106 1.83 -10.67 9.61
CA LEU A 106 0.84 -9.78 8.98
C LEU A 106 -0.59 -10.12 9.41
N LEU A 107 -0.91 -11.40 9.61
CA LEU A 107 -2.21 -11.83 10.14
C LEU A 107 -2.41 -11.35 11.58
N HIS A 108 -1.40 -11.48 12.43
CA HIS A 108 -1.45 -10.96 13.80
C HIS A 108 -1.58 -9.43 13.83
N LEU A 109 -0.85 -8.71 12.97
CA LEU A 109 -1.00 -7.26 12.83
C LEU A 109 -2.39 -6.87 12.33
N LEU A 110 -2.98 -7.64 11.42
CA LEU A 110 -4.35 -7.42 10.94
C LEU A 110 -5.36 -7.58 12.07
N GLU A 111 -5.25 -8.61 12.90
CA GLU A 111 -6.13 -8.82 14.06
C GLU A 111 -6.04 -7.66 15.05
N GLN A 112 -4.82 -7.21 15.38
CA GLN A 112 -4.60 -6.05 16.25
C GLN A 112 -5.20 -4.78 15.64
N ALA A 113 -4.97 -4.54 14.34
CA ALA A 113 -5.49 -3.37 13.65
C ALA A 113 -7.02 -3.38 13.58
N ARG A 114 -7.66 -4.54 13.43
CA ARG A 114 -9.12 -4.70 13.51
C ARG A 114 -9.64 -4.35 14.90
N GLY A 115 -8.99 -4.87 15.95
CA GLY A 115 -9.32 -4.54 17.34
C GLY A 115 -9.23 -3.04 17.64
N GLN A 116 -8.37 -2.32 16.93
CA GLN A 116 -8.19 -0.87 17.03
C GLN A 116 -9.04 -0.05 16.03
N GLY A 117 -9.86 -0.71 15.20
CA GLY A 117 -10.66 -0.04 14.15
C GLY A 117 -9.84 0.52 12.98
N ARG A 118 -8.56 0.18 12.87
CA ARG A 118 -7.62 0.69 11.85
C ARG A 118 -7.57 -0.15 10.56
N ALA A 119 -8.08 -1.38 10.63
CA ALA A 119 -8.23 -2.26 9.47
C ALA A 119 -9.69 -2.69 9.33
N ARG A 120 -10.28 -2.39 8.17
CA ARG A 120 -11.59 -2.89 7.74
C ARG A 120 -11.44 -3.50 6.35
N VAL A 121 -12.25 -4.52 6.09
CA VAL A 121 -12.40 -5.06 4.73
C VAL A 121 -13.07 -3.97 3.90
N VAL A 122 -12.40 -3.55 2.84
CA VAL A 122 -12.97 -2.67 1.82
C VAL A 122 -13.90 -3.55 1.00
N ASN A 123 -15.13 -3.10 0.72
CA ASN A 123 -16.13 -3.86 -0.02
C ASN A 123 -16.41 -5.27 0.53
N ALA A 124 -16.64 -5.41 1.84
CA ALA A 124 -17.25 -6.65 2.31
C ALA A 124 -18.63 -6.77 1.65
N GLU A 125 -18.80 -7.72 0.72
CA GLU A 125 -20.15 -8.18 0.41
C GLU A 125 -20.83 -8.51 1.75
N PRO A 126 -22.05 -8.00 2.01
CA PRO A 126 -22.76 -8.41 3.21
C PRO A 126 -22.84 -9.94 3.14
N ALA A 127 -22.23 -10.61 4.12
CA ALA A 127 -22.30 -12.05 4.22
C ALA A 127 -23.76 -12.43 4.03
N ALA A 128 -24.05 -13.11 2.91
CA ALA A 128 -25.40 -13.50 2.59
C ALA A 128 -25.92 -14.25 3.82
N LEU A 129 -26.89 -13.64 4.51
CA LEU A 129 -27.65 -14.29 5.56
C LEU A 129 -28.25 -15.53 4.90
N SER A 130 -27.57 -16.65 5.11
CA SER A 130 -28.07 -17.96 4.73
C SER A 130 -29.28 -18.18 5.64
N GLN A 131 -30.44 -18.25 5.01
CA GLN A 131 -31.71 -18.60 5.63
C GLN A 131 -31.64 -19.99 6.28
#